data_AF-A0A1F6ZAA3-F1
#
_entry.id   AF-A0A1F6ZAA3-F1
#
_cell.length_a   1.000
_cell.length_b   1.000
_cell.length_c   1.000
_cell.angle_alpha   90.00
_cell.angle_beta   90.00
_cell.angle_gamma   90.00
#
_symmetry.space_group_name_H-M   'P 1'
#
loop_
_entity.id
_entity.type
_entity.pdbx_description
1 polymer ?
#
loop_
_entity_poly.entity_id
_entity_poly.type
_entity_poly.pdbx_seq_one_letter_code
_entity_poly.pdbx_strand_id
1 'polypeptide(L)'
;METTMAYFNQKLYKALRSKLVHYDEKTCRRVVDAVHSALVEALGAENKEVLPESLLVSELLAESIDGLDIGFRIERQLGIKYNKEQLAIAMLFRNPEDKDKPNMFLEQKTVLDLAEEAYLIVAGRE
;
A
#
# COMPACT_ATOMS: atom_id res chain seq x y z
N MET A 1 -0.69 22.49 1.13
CA MET A 1 -0.95 21.16 0.51
C MET A 1 0.27 20.62 -0.21
N GLU A 2 0.92 21.40 -1.09
CA GLU A 2 2.09 20.94 -1.89
C GLU A 2 3.30 20.46 -1.05
N THR A 3 3.58 21.12 0.08
CA THR A 3 4.70 20.76 0.97
C THR A 3 4.53 19.40 1.65
N THR A 4 3.29 18.99 1.92
CA THR A 4 2.98 17.77 2.66
C THR A 4 3.14 16.54 1.77
N MET A 5 2.62 16.59 0.54
CA MET A 5 2.83 15.55 -0.47
C MET A 5 4.31 15.38 -0.79
N ALA A 6 5.06 16.49 -0.92
CA ALA A 6 6.50 16.45 -1.14
C ALA A 6 7.25 15.74 0.01
N TYR A 7 6.81 15.93 1.26
CA TYR A 7 7.40 15.28 2.43
C TYR A 7 7.13 13.77 2.46
N PHE A 8 5.88 13.36 2.25
CA PHE A 8 5.50 11.95 2.14
C PHE A 8 6.31 11.26 1.03
N ASN A 9 6.26 11.83 -0.17
CA ASN A 9 6.94 11.29 -1.34
C ASN A 9 8.43 11.11 -1.04
N GLN A 10 9.09 12.12 -0.47
CA GLN A 10 10.50 12.02 -0.10
C GLN A 10 10.79 10.85 0.85
N LYS A 11 9.96 10.65 1.89
CA LYS A 11 10.13 9.52 2.82
C LYS A 11 9.93 8.17 2.11
N LEU A 12 8.86 8.04 1.33
CA LEU A 12 8.54 6.78 0.65
C LEU A 12 9.61 6.41 -0.41
N TYR A 13 10.11 7.40 -1.16
CA TYR A 13 11.23 7.22 -2.08
C TYR A 13 12.47 6.65 -1.38
N LYS A 14 12.84 7.22 -0.23
CA LYS A 14 13.99 6.77 0.55
C LYS A 14 13.80 5.34 1.05
N ALA A 15 12.61 5.02 1.54
CA ALA A 15 12.27 3.69 2.04
C ALA A 15 12.32 2.64 0.91
N LEU A 16 11.65 2.87 -0.22
CA LEU A 16 11.69 1.99 -1.38
C LEU A 16 13.11 1.80 -1.91
N ARG A 17 13.90 2.88 -2.04
CA ARG A 17 15.29 2.79 -2.50
C ARG A 17 16.15 1.93 -1.58
N SER A 18 15.90 1.95 -0.26
CA SER A 18 16.63 1.11 0.69
C SER A 18 16.22 -0.37 0.65
N LYS A 19 14.97 -0.66 0.26
CA LYS A 19 14.40 -2.02 0.24
C LYS A 19 14.67 -2.74 -1.09
N LEU A 20 14.61 -2.02 -2.21
CA LEU A 20 14.67 -2.58 -3.55
C LEU A 20 16.12 -2.79 -4.04
N VAL A 21 16.46 -4.03 -4.41
CA VAL A 21 17.76 -4.37 -5.01
C VAL A 21 17.94 -3.72 -6.39
N HIS A 22 16.86 -3.62 -7.15
CA HIS A 22 16.84 -2.98 -8.47
C HIS A 22 15.86 -1.81 -8.48
N TYR A 23 16.41 -0.61 -8.40
CA TYR A 23 15.66 0.62 -8.32
C TYR A 23 15.67 1.38 -9.66
N ASP A 24 14.48 1.62 -10.20
CA ASP A 24 14.23 2.53 -11.32
C ASP A 24 13.45 3.75 -10.80
N GLU A 25 14.05 4.94 -10.93
CA GLU A 25 13.49 6.16 -10.37
C GLU A 25 12.17 6.55 -11.05
N LYS A 26 12.04 6.30 -12.36
CA LYS A 26 10.83 6.62 -13.11
C LYS A 26 9.65 5.77 -12.65
N THR A 27 9.88 4.47 -12.47
CA THR A 27 8.89 3.51 -11.96
C THR A 27 8.51 3.85 -10.53
N CYS A 28 9.50 4.08 -9.67
CA CYS A 28 9.27 4.44 -8.28
C CYS A 28 8.40 5.69 -8.16
N ARG A 29 8.65 6.72 -8.99
CA ARG A 29 7.85 7.95 -8.98
C ARG A 29 6.39 7.72 -9.33
N ARG A 30 6.14 6.95 -10.38
CA ARG A 30 4.76 6.58 -10.76
C ARG A 30 4.06 5.82 -9.63
N VAL A 31 4.76 4.88 -8.99
CA VAL A 31 4.21 4.07 -7.90
C VAL A 31 3.90 4.91 -6.67
N VAL A 32 4.85 5.74 -6.22
CA VAL A 32 4.68 6.63 -5.06
C VAL A 32 3.48 7.55 -5.25
N ASP A 33 3.36 8.19 -6.42
CA ASP A 33 2.25 9.09 -6.70
C ASP A 33 0.90 8.35 -6.75
N ALA A 34 0.86 7.15 -7.35
CA ALA A 34 -0.35 6.34 -7.44
C ALA A 34 -0.81 5.81 -6.07
N VAL A 35 0.11 5.32 -5.25
CA VAL A 35 -0.18 4.82 -3.89
C VAL A 35 -0.70 5.96 -3.02
N HIS A 36 -0.04 7.11 -3.04
CA HIS A 36 -0.45 8.26 -2.26
C HIS A 36 -1.86 8.75 -2.65
N SER A 37 -2.10 8.94 -3.95
CA SER A 37 -3.42 9.35 -4.47
C SER A 37 -4.50 8.34 -4.10
N ALA A 38 -4.22 7.04 -4.24
CA ALA A 38 -5.18 6.00 -3.88
C ALA A 38 -5.53 6.02 -2.38
N LEU A 39 -4.54 6.20 -1.49
CA LEU A 39 -4.77 6.25 -0.04
C LEU A 39 -5.55 7.49 0.38
N VAL A 40 -5.18 8.67 -0.10
CA VAL A 40 -5.89 9.93 0.22
C VAL A 40 -7.33 9.90 -0.29
N GLU A 41 -7.55 9.39 -1.50
CA GLU A 41 -8.88 9.35 -2.10
C GLU A 41 -9.79 8.29 -1.49
N ALA A 42 -9.27 7.09 -1.20
CA ALA A 42 -10.07 6.00 -0.66
C ALA A 42 -10.38 6.20 0.83
N LEU A 43 -9.39 6.66 1.61
CA LEU A 43 -9.53 6.78 3.06
C LEU A 43 -9.96 8.18 3.52
N GLY A 44 -9.96 9.18 2.62
CA GLY A 44 -10.17 10.58 3.01
C GLY A 44 -9.09 11.11 3.97
N ALA A 45 -7.95 10.43 4.06
CA ALA A 45 -6.86 10.76 4.99
C ALA A 45 -6.15 12.06 4.59
N GLU A 46 -5.64 12.80 5.58
CA GLU A 46 -4.81 13.95 5.28
C GLU A 46 -3.41 13.51 4.82
N ASN A 47 -2.81 14.24 3.87
CA ASN A 47 -1.45 13.95 3.34
C ASN A 47 -0.37 13.78 4.43
N LYS A 48 -0.55 14.37 5.63
CA LYS A 48 0.41 14.34 6.73
C LYS A 48 0.32 13.05 7.56
N GLU A 49 -0.80 12.34 7.47
CA GLU A 49 -1.10 11.14 8.25
C GLU A 49 -0.59 9.88 7.56
N VAL A 50 -0.48 9.92 6.24
CA VAL A 50 0.10 8.84 5.45
C VAL A 50 1.62 8.91 5.56
N LEU A 51 2.24 7.92 6.22
CA LEU A 51 3.69 7.73 6.26
C LEU A 51 4.05 6.34 5.72
N PRO A 52 5.27 6.11 5.20
CA PRO A 52 5.67 4.78 4.71
C PRO A 52 5.51 3.68 5.76
N GLU A 53 5.82 4.00 7.01
CA GLU A 53 5.70 3.11 8.17
C GLU A 53 4.26 2.93 8.67
N SER A 54 3.29 3.72 8.18
CA SER A 54 1.92 3.67 8.66
C SER A 54 1.25 2.33 8.32
N LEU A 55 0.65 1.69 9.32
CA LEU A 55 -0.15 0.48 9.17
C LEU A 55 -1.52 0.83 8.56
N LEU A 56 -1.85 0.21 7.43
CA LEU A 56 -3.07 0.52 6.68
C LEU A 56 -4.33 0.37 7.54
N VAL A 57 -4.40 -0.66 8.38
CA VAL A 57 -5.60 -0.98 9.16
C VAL A 57 -5.60 -0.30 10.53
N SER A 58 -4.54 -0.45 11.32
CA SER A 58 -4.54 0.03 12.71
C SER A 58 -4.26 1.52 12.86
N GLU A 59 -3.58 2.14 11.90
CA GLU A 59 -3.21 3.57 11.96
C GLU A 59 -3.99 4.41 10.95
N LEU A 60 -4.13 3.93 9.71
CA LEU A 60 -4.94 4.61 8.68
C LEU A 60 -6.41 4.18 8.65
N LEU A 61 -6.82 3.29 9.56
CA LEU A 61 -8.20 2.84 9.76
C LEU A 61 -8.86 2.28 8.50
N ALA A 62 -8.08 1.72 7.57
CA ALA A 62 -8.61 1.15 6.34
C ALA A 62 -9.43 -0.13 6.63
N GLU A 63 -10.66 -0.14 6.15
CA GLU A 63 -11.57 -1.29 6.18
C GLU A 63 -11.27 -2.26 5.02
N SER A 64 -11.89 -3.46 5.07
CA SER A 64 -11.72 -4.47 4.03
C SER A 64 -12.21 -3.99 2.65
N ILE A 65 -13.24 -3.13 2.62
CA ILE A 65 -13.76 -2.53 1.38
C ILE A 65 -12.78 -1.50 0.81
N ASP A 66 -12.08 -0.75 1.67
CA ASP A 66 -11.11 0.26 1.26
C ASP A 66 -9.91 -0.38 0.57
N GLY A 67 -9.50 -1.57 1.01
CA GLY A 67 -8.46 -2.35 0.33
C GLY A 67 -8.75 -2.64 -1.13
N LEU A 68 -10.00 -2.97 -1.43
CA LEU A 68 -10.43 -3.20 -2.81
C LEU A 68 -10.40 -1.89 -3.60
N ASP A 69 -10.90 -0.78 -3.04
CA ASP A 69 -10.89 0.52 -3.72
C ASP A 69 -9.46 1.03 -3.97
N ILE A 70 -8.59 1.00 -2.95
CA ILE A 70 -7.17 1.36 -3.05
C ILE A 70 -6.49 0.53 -4.14
N GLY A 71 -6.66 -0.79 -4.12
CA GLY A 71 -6.09 -1.69 -5.11
C GLY A 71 -6.54 -1.35 -6.53
N PHE A 72 -7.85 -1.17 -6.75
CA PHE A 72 -8.39 -0.81 -8.07
C PHE A 72 -7.93 0.56 -8.57
N ARG A 73 -7.76 1.54 -7.67
CA ARG A 73 -7.18 2.85 -8.03
C ARG A 73 -5.74 2.72 -8.51
N ILE A 74 -4.92 1.96 -7.78
CA ILE A 74 -3.53 1.71 -8.14
C ILE A 74 -3.46 0.97 -9.49
N GLU A 75 -4.26 -0.08 -9.69
CA GLU A 75 -4.35 -0.80 -10.97
C GLU A 75 -4.65 0.15 -12.13
N ARG A 76 -5.65 1.02 -11.96
CA ARG A 76 -6.07 1.97 -12.99
C ARG A 76 -4.98 2.99 -13.32
N GLN A 77 -4.27 3.50 -12.32
CA GLN A 77 -3.22 4.51 -12.51
C GLN A 77 -1.94 3.91 -13.12
N LEU A 78 -1.58 2.69 -12.76
CA LEU A 78 -0.32 2.07 -13.16
C LEU A 78 -0.45 1.14 -14.37
N GLY A 79 -1.68 0.69 -14.70
CA GLY A 79 -1.92 -0.29 -15.74
C GLY A 79 -1.49 -1.70 -15.33
N ILE A 80 -1.60 -2.03 -14.04
CA ILE A 80 -1.22 -3.33 -13.46
C ILE A 80 -2.45 -4.11 -13.01
N LYS A 81 -2.25 -5.35 -12.57
CA LYS A 81 -3.27 -6.20 -11.96
C LYS A 81 -2.78 -6.79 -10.65
N TYR A 82 -3.62 -6.73 -9.63
CA TYR A 82 -3.45 -7.41 -8.37
C TYR A 82 -4.24 -8.73 -8.36
N ASN A 83 -3.67 -9.75 -7.71
CA ASN A 83 -4.40 -10.94 -7.32
C ASN A 83 -5.19 -10.71 -6.01
N LYS A 84 -5.99 -11.69 -5.61
CA LYS A 84 -6.89 -11.56 -4.45
C LYS A 84 -6.12 -11.38 -3.14
N GLU A 85 -4.97 -12.04 -3.03
CA GLU A 85 -4.10 -12.01 -1.86
C GLU A 85 -3.40 -10.65 -1.73
N GLN A 86 -3.03 -10.02 -2.84
CA GLN A 86 -2.43 -8.68 -2.89
C GLN A 86 -3.45 -7.59 -2.52
N LEU A 87 -4.70 -7.72 -2.98
CA LEU A 87 -5.80 -6.81 -2.62
C LEU A 87 -6.20 -6.89 -1.13
N ALA A 88 -5.81 -7.95 -0.43
CA ALA A 88 -6.03 -8.06 0.99
C ALA A 88 -5.05 -7.14 1.76
N ILE A 89 -5.50 -5.93 2.08
CA ILE A 89 -4.74 -5.00 2.96
C ILE A 89 -4.95 -5.30 4.46
N ALA A 90 -6.02 -6.04 4.77
CA ALA A 90 -6.43 -6.44 6.10
C ALA A 90 -6.83 -7.91 6.07
N MET A 91 -6.27 -8.72 6.95
CA MET A 91 -6.85 -10.03 7.22
C MET A 91 -7.92 -9.93 8.30
N LEU A 92 -9.12 -9.55 7.86
CA LEU A 92 -10.35 -9.66 8.66
C LEU A 92 -11.10 -10.99 8.45
N PHE A 93 -10.67 -11.83 7.51
CA PHE A 93 -11.31 -13.13 7.32
C PHE A 93 -10.79 -14.15 8.32
N ARG A 94 -11.23 -14.00 9.58
CA ARG A 94 -11.40 -15.16 10.45
C ARG A 94 -12.54 -15.98 9.83
N ASN A 95 -12.23 -17.11 9.19
CA ASN A 95 -13.28 -18.08 8.94
C ASN A 95 -13.76 -18.54 10.33
N PRO A 96 -15.07 -18.55 10.67
CA PRO A 96 -15.55 -18.96 12.00
C PRO A 96 -15.11 -20.38 12.41
N GLU A 97 -14.67 -21.17 11.43
CA GLU A 97 -14.17 -22.53 11.53
C GLU A 97 -12.68 -22.60 11.96
N ASP A 98 -11.92 -21.51 11.86
CA ASP A 98 -10.49 -21.45 12.23
C ASP A 98 -10.26 -21.29 13.75
N LYS A 99 -11.09 -21.94 14.58
CA LYS A 99 -11.03 -21.84 16.06
C LYS A 99 -9.74 -22.45 16.65
N ASP A 100 -9.14 -23.38 15.92
CA ASP A 100 -7.99 -24.18 16.38
C ASP A 100 -6.64 -23.69 15.82
N LYS A 101 -6.63 -22.61 15.02
CA LYS A 101 -5.38 -22.01 14.55
C LYS A 101 -4.91 -20.98 15.60
N PRO A 102 -3.75 -21.20 16.26
CA PRO A 102 -3.22 -20.24 17.23
C PRO A 102 -3.03 -18.90 16.53
N ASN A 103 -3.56 -17.81 17.13
CA ASN A 103 -3.51 -16.43 16.67
C ASN A 103 -2.49 -16.19 15.55
N MET A 104 -2.88 -16.42 14.29
CA MET A 104 -2.13 -15.88 13.16
C MET A 104 -2.52 -14.42 13.13
N PHE A 105 -1.84 -13.59 13.92
CA PHE A 105 -1.74 -12.17 13.60
C PHE A 105 -1.06 -12.13 12.24
N LEU A 106 -1.85 -12.10 11.18
CA LEU A 106 -1.29 -11.85 9.89
C LEU A 106 -0.84 -10.39 9.90
N GLU A 107 0.41 -10.19 9.49
CA GLU A 107 1.06 -8.88 9.51
C GLU A 107 0.19 -7.90 8.72
N GLN A 108 -0.23 -6.81 9.38
CA GLN A 108 -0.91 -5.72 8.69
C GLN A 108 0.07 -5.07 7.72
N LYS A 109 -0.36 -4.82 6.49
CA LYS A 109 0.49 -4.13 5.51
C LYS A 109 0.73 -2.69 5.93
N THR A 110 1.96 -2.23 5.78
CA THR A 110 2.28 -0.81 5.82
C THR A 110 2.04 -0.16 4.46
N VAL A 111 2.06 1.17 4.41
CA VAL A 111 2.10 1.92 3.14
C VAL A 111 3.31 1.53 2.29
N LEU A 112 4.46 1.27 2.93
CA LEU A 112 5.66 0.81 2.24
C LEU A 112 5.48 -0.55 1.58
N ASP A 113 4.81 -1.50 2.26
CA ASP A 113 4.58 -2.84 1.70
C ASP A 113 3.66 -2.76 0.47
N LEU A 114 2.58 -1.98 0.57
CA LEU A 114 1.70 -1.72 -0.57
C LEU A 114 2.46 -1.10 -1.76
N ALA A 115 3.34 -0.14 -1.49
CA ALA A 115 4.14 0.51 -2.52
C ALA A 115 5.21 -0.41 -3.12
N GLU A 116 5.83 -1.27 -2.31
CA GLU A 116 6.78 -2.26 -2.80
C GLU A 116 6.08 -3.28 -3.71
N GLU A 117 4.93 -3.82 -3.30
CA GLU A 117 4.14 -4.75 -4.11
C GLU A 117 3.77 -4.10 -5.46
N ALA A 118 3.22 -2.88 -5.44
CA ALA A 118 2.93 -2.12 -6.65
C ALA A 118 4.17 -1.96 -7.55
N TYR A 119 5.32 -1.65 -6.95
CA TYR A 119 6.57 -1.48 -7.67
C TYR A 119 7.03 -2.77 -8.34
N LEU A 120 7.03 -3.89 -7.62
CA LEU A 120 7.47 -5.18 -8.14
C LEU A 120 6.62 -5.61 -9.32
N ILE A 121 5.30 -5.41 -9.26
CA ILE A 121 4.40 -5.72 -10.37
C ILE A 121 4.70 -4.84 -11.58
N VAL A 122 4.82 -3.52 -11.41
CA VAL A 122 5.15 -2.60 -12.51
C VAL A 122 6.52 -2.95 -13.12
N ALA A 123 7.47 -3.37 -12.30
CA ALA A 123 8.81 -3.77 -12.73
C ALA A 123 8.86 -5.17 -13.38
N GLY A 124 7.75 -5.93 -13.37
CA GLY A 124 7.69 -7.30 -13.87
C GLY A 124 8.49 -8.30 -13.02
N ARG A 125 8.42 -8.14 -11.69
CA ARG A 125 9.25 -8.84 -10.69
C ARG A 125 8.43 -9.41 -9.52
N GLU A 126 7.12 -9.63 -9.71
CA GLU A 126 6.27 -10.31 -8.70
C GLU A 126 6.59 -11.80 -8.54
#